data_AF-A0A4Y6I1H8-F1
#
_entry.id   AF-A0A4Y6I1H8-F1
#
_cell.length_a   1.000
_cell.length_b   1.000
_cell.length_c   1.000
_cell.angle_alpha   90.00
_cell.angle_beta   90.00
_cell.angle_gamma   90.00
#
_symmetry.space_group_name_H-M   'P 1'
#
loop_
_entity.id
_entity.type
_entity.pdbx_description
1 polymer ?
#
loop_
_entity_poly.entity_id
_entity_poly.type
_entity_poly.pdbx_seq_one_letter_code
_entity_poly.pdbx_strand_id
1 'polypeptide(L)' 'MIVTRTQEGKLYAKKNDPNFHEGRPKTYTDEQIKFAYELRQQGLTYKMIERKTGISVRTQQRRFKDI' A
#
# COMPACT_ATOMS: atom_id res chain seq x y z
N MET A 1 3.58 -23.24 25.61
CA MET A 1 3.44 -21.78 25.80
C MET A 1 2.48 -21.25 24.72
N ILE A 2 1.61 -20.28 25.01
CA ILE A 2 0.63 -19.77 24.03
C ILE A 2 1.33 -19.05 22.86
N VAL A 3 2.38 -18.28 23.16
CA VAL A 3 3.15 -17.50 22.18
C VAL A 3 3.83 -18.39 21.12
N THR A 4 4.40 -19.53 21.52
CA THR A 4 5.08 -20.43 20.58
C THR A 4 4.08 -21.05 19.59
N ARG A 5 2.93 -21.49 20.09
CA ARG A 5 1.87 -22.10 19.27
C ARG A 5 1.26 -21.14 18.26
N THR A 6 1.05 -19.87 18.63
CA THR A 6 0.50 -18.87 17.70
C THR A 6 1.52 -18.47 16.63
N GLN A 7 2.81 -18.42 16.98
CA GLN A 7 3.89 -18.22 16.00
C GLN A 7 4.00 -19.39 15.03
N GLU A 8 3.98 -20.63 15.52
CA GLU A 8 3.99 -21.84 14.70
C GLU A 8 2.80 -21.89 13.74
N GLY A 9 1.58 -21.62 14.22
CA GLY A 9 0.38 -21.57 13.37
C GLY A 9 0.44 -20.48 12.30
N LYS A 10 0.97 -19.30 12.64
CA LYS A 10 1.17 -18.22 11.67
C LYS A 10 2.21 -18.58 10.60
N LEU A 11 3.31 -19.22 10.99
CA LEU A 11 4.34 -19.70 10.07
C LEU A 11 3.79 -20.78 9.13
N TYR A 12 2.94 -21.67 9.64
CA TYR A 12 2.25 -22.66 8.82
C TYR A 12 1.33 -22.00 7.79
N ALA A 13 0.49 -21.05 8.21
CA ALA A 13 -0.40 -20.31 7.29
C ALA A 13 0.40 -19.57 6.21
N LYS A 14 1.49 -18.90 6.59
CA LYS A 14 2.39 -18.21 5.65
C LYS A 14 3.03 -19.12 4.60
N LYS A 15 3.23 -20.41 4.90
CA LYS A 15 3.83 -21.38 3.99
C LYS A 15 2.81 -22.10 3.10
N ASN A 16 1.62 -22.35 3.62
CA ASN A 16 0.68 -23.31 3.01
C ASN A 16 -0.59 -22.66 2.44
N ASP A 17 -0.95 -21.44 2.85
CA ASP A 17 -2.13 -20.75 2.34
C ASP A 17 -1.72 -19.72 1.26
N PRO A 18 -2.10 -19.94 -0.02
CA PRO A 18 -1.82 -19.00 -1.10
C PRO A 18 -2.46 -17.62 -0.90
N ASN A 19 -3.51 -17.52 -0.08
CA ASN A 19 -4.21 -16.27 0.23
C ASN A 19 -3.75 -15.65 1.55
N PHE A 20 -2.68 -16.16 2.17
CA PHE A 20 -2.15 -15.56 3.39
C PHE A 20 -1.54 -14.19 3.11
N HIS A 21 -2.13 -13.16 3.71
CA HIS A 21 -1.62 -11.80 3.67
C HIS A 21 -1.30 -11.31 5.08
N GLU A 22 -0.13 -10.69 5.23
CA GLU A 22 0.35 -10.18 6.50
C GLU A 22 0.47 -8.66 6.46
N GLY A 23 0.10 -8.00 7.56
CA GLY A 23 0.13 -6.55 7.69
C GLY A 23 -1.17 -5.87 7.25
N ARG A 24 -1.12 -4.55 7.12
CA ARG A 24 -2.30 -3.74 6.78
C ARG A 24 -2.52 -3.78 5.26
N PRO A 25 -3.75 -4.08 4.79
CA PRO A 25 -4.06 -4.02 3.36
C PRO A 25 -3.81 -2.61 2.81
N LYS A 26 -3.38 -2.54 1.55
CA LYS A 26 -3.14 -1.28 0.85
C LYS A 26 -4.48 -0.53 0.74
N THR A 27 -4.52 0.72 1.20
CA THR A 27 -5.75 1.55 1.12
C THR A 27 -6.11 1.93 -0.32
N TYR A 28 -5.09 2.15 -1.17
CA TYR A 28 -5.27 2.60 -2.55
C TYR A 28 -4.81 1.52 -3.52
N THR A 29 -5.57 1.36 -4.60
CA THR A 29 -5.22 0.44 -5.69
C THR A 29 -4.05 1.00 -6.49
N ASP A 30 -3.34 0.12 -7.20
CA ASP A 30 -2.19 0.53 -8.01
C ASP A 30 -2.63 1.45 -9.17
N GLU A 31 -3.86 1.30 -9.68
CA GLU A 31 -4.47 2.18 -10.68
C GLU A 31 -4.68 3.61 -10.15
N GLN A 32 -5.20 3.76 -8.93
CA GLN A 32 -5.38 5.07 -8.29
C GLN A 32 -4.04 5.79 -8.10
N ILE A 33 -3.01 5.03 -7.74
CA ILE A 33 -1.65 5.53 -7.59
C ILE A 33 -1.06 5.94 -8.94
N LYS A 34 -1.28 5.14 -9.99
CA LYS A 34 -0.84 5.45 -11.35
C LYS A 34 -1.51 6.72 -11.88
N PHE A 35 -2.82 6.86 -11.69
CA PHE A 35 -3.55 8.08 -12.05
C PHE A 35 -2.99 9.32 -11.32
N ALA A 36 -2.73 9.20 -10.02
CA ALA A 36 -2.10 10.29 -9.25
C ALA A 36 -0.69 10.63 -9.77
N TYR A 37 0.07 9.64 -10.24
CA TYR A 37 1.39 9.84 -10.85
C TYR A 37 1.30 10.56 -12.20
N GLU A 38 0.32 10.20 -13.04
CA GLU A 38 0.07 10.88 -14.31
C GLU A 38 -0.25 12.38 -14.09
N LEU A 39 -1.07 12.70 -13.08
CA LEU A 39 -1.33 14.09 -12.67
C LEU A 39 -0.04 14.81 -12.24
N ARG A 40 0.88 14.10 -11.57
CA ARG A 40 2.18 14.65 -11.17
C ARG A 40 3.07 14.97 -12.38
N GLN A 41 3.02 14.15 -13.43
CA GLN A 41 3.74 14.38 -14.69
C GLN A 41 3.17 15.55 -15.49
N GLN A 42 1.86 15.78 -15.40
CA GLN A 42 1.18 16.96 -15.98
C GLN A 42 1.53 18.28 -15.25
N GLY A 43 2.35 18.25 -14.20
CA GLY A 43 2.83 19.43 -13.49
C GLY A 43 2.03 19.80 -12.23
N LEU A 44 1.06 18.97 -11.80
CA LEU A 44 0.34 19.24 -10.55
C LEU A 44 1.25 19.04 -9.32
N THR A 45 1.05 19.89 -8.31
CA THR A 45 1.75 19.75 -7.03
C THR A 45 1.13 18.66 -6.16
N TYR A 46 1.91 18.10 -5.24
CA TYR A 46 1.45 17.05 -4.32
C TYR A 46 0.19 17.45 -3.52
N LYS A 47 0.10 18.71 -3.07
CA LYS A 47 -1.07 19.23 -2.36
C LYS A 47 -2.31 19.32 -3.25
N MET A 48 -2.13 19.65 -4.53
CA MET A 48 -3.25 19.69 -5.48
C MET A 48 -3.77 18.28 -5.78
N ILE A 49 -2.87 17.31 -5.93
CA ILE A 49 -3.22 15.91 -6.13
C ILE A 49 -3.92 15.35 -4.89
N GLU A 50 -3.46 15.69 -3.68
CA GLU A 50 -4.11 15.28 -2.42
C GLU A 50 -5.54 15.79 -2.35
N ARG A 51 -5.77 17.07 -2.67
CA ARG A 51 -7.12 17.66 -2.71
C ARG A 51 -8.03 17.01 -3.76
N LYS A 52 -7.48 16.56 -4.89
CA LYS A 52 -8.25 15.95 -5.98
C LYS A 52 -8.54 14.47 -5.76
N THR A 53 -7.58 13.72 -5.24
CA THR A 53 -7.62 12.24 -5.16
C THR A 53 -7.86 11.71 -3.75
N GLY A 54 -7.70 12.56 -2.73
CA GLY A 54 -7.71 12.14 -1.33
C GLY A 54 -6.47 11.35 -0.91
N ILE A 55 -5.48 11.15 -1.79
CA ILE A 55 -4.24 10.45 -1.47
C ILE A 55 -3.31 11.42 -0.75
N SER A 56 -2.92 11.09 0.49
CA SER A 56 -2.06 11.98 1.27
C SER A 56 -0.71 12.23 0.61
N VAL A 57 -0.13 13.42 0.82
CA VAL A 57 1.18 13.80 0.26
C VAL A 57 2.26 12.76 0.57
N ARG A 58 2.28 12.23 1.80
CA ARG A 58 3.26 11.20 2.20
C ARG A 58 3.07 9.89 1.46
N THR A 59 1.83 9.53 1.15
CA THR A 59 1.53 8.34 0.35
C THR A 59 1.98 8.52 -1.09
N GLN A 60 1.73 9.70 -1.69
CA GLN A 60 2.22 10.03 -3.03
C GLN A 60 3.75 9.95 -3.10
N GLN A 61 4.45 10.63 -2.19
CA GLN A 61 5.93 10.65 -2.16
C GLN A 61 6.56 9.26 -2.02
N ARG A 62 5.96 8.39 -1.21
CA ARG A 62 6.43 7.00 -1.07
C ARG A 62 6.17 6.22 -2.35
N ARG A 63 4.91 6.22 -2.80
CA ARG A 63 4.48 5.34 -3.90
C ARG A 63 5.02 5.76 -5.26
N PHE A 64 5.26 7.06 -5.51
CA PHE A 64 5.82 7.52 -6.79
C PHE A 64 7.31 7.19 -6.95
N LYS A 65 8.03 6.82 -5.88
CA LYS A 65 9.41 6.32 -5.99
C LYS A 65 9.47 4.88 -6.48
N ASP A 66 8.39 4.14 -6.23
CA ASP A 66 8.27 2.71 -6.54
C ASP A 66 7.63 2.46 -7.92
N ILE A 67 7.25 3.54 -8.64
CA ILE A 67 6.71 3.56 -10.00
C ILE A 67 7.84 3.92 -10.95
#